data_AF-A0A831XPB5-F1
#
_entry.id   AF-A0A831XPB5-F1
#
_cell.length_a   1.000
_cell.length_b   1.000
_cell.length_c   1.000
_cell.angle_alpha   90.00
_cell.angle_beta   90.00
_cell.angle_gamma   90.00
#
_symmetry.space_group_name_H-M   'P 1'
#
loop_
_entity.id
_entity.type
_entity.pdbx_description
1 polymer ?
#
loop_
_entity_poly.entity_id
_entity_poly.type
_entity_poly.pdbx_seq_one_letter_code
_entity_poly.pdbx_strand_id
1 'polypeptide(L)'
;MATTKKRAKTTTRRNDKKPSAVARIKQNRAFRTYDQAMKYLFERTDYERQQRVRYNSDTFDLGRMERLLDGLGNPHKHLAVAHIAGTKGKGSTATMLARMLEENGYCVGLYTSPHVVSLHERIVVNSRMITKKDMLGLINRVHATVEKMIKDADAPTFFEIMTTMAFLYFMDRQVDMAIVETGLGGRLDSTNVVNPAVVGITSISLDHQNLLGNDLASIAKEKSGVMKAGVPVVTVQQEAPVMRVLRRHASQMNAPFSVTGRDIDFSYRF
;
A
#
# COMPACT_ATOMS: atom_id res chain seq x y z
N MET A 1 -57.57 -15.82 -14.76
CA MET A 1 -56.79 -15.70 -13.52
C MET A 1 -55.46 -15.04 -13.84
N ALA A 2 -55.28 -13.78 -13.44
CA ALA A 2 -54.08 -12.99 -13.73
C ALA A 2 -53.11 -13.07 -12.55
N THR A 3 -51.89 -13.52 -12.78
CA THR A 3 -50.80 -13.59 -11.79
C THR A 3 -49.94 -12.33 -11.83
N THR A 4 -50.00 -11.56 -10.74
CA THR A 4 -49.29 -10.30 -10.54
C THR A 4 -47.81 -10.54 -10.17
N LYS A 5 -46.87 -10.08 -11.00
CA LYS A 5 -45.42 -10.02 -10.69
C LYS A 5 -45.15 -8.88 -9.70
N LYS A 6 -44.67 -9.19 -8.49
CA LYS A 6 -44.07 -8.19 -7.57
C LYS A 6 -42.63 -7.90 -7.98
N ARG A 7 -42.35 -6.68 -8.44
CA ARG A 7 -40.99 -6.14 -8.62
C ARG A 7 -40.34 -5.88 -7.25
N ALA A 8 -39.15 -6.43 -7.03
CA ALA A 8 -38.29 -6.06 -5.91
C ALA A 8 -37.77 -4.62 -6.10
N LYS A 9 -37.94 -3.77 -5.09
CA LYS A 9 -37.43 -2.39 -5.07
C LYS A 9 -35.95 -2.42 -4.69
N THR A 10 -35.08 -2.03 -5.62
CA THR A 10 -33.67 -1.74 -5.37
C THR A 10 -33.58 -0.44 -4.55
N THR A 11 -33.21 -0.54 -3.28
CA THR A 11 -32.94 0.63 -2.42
C THR A 11 -31.60 1.24 -2.83
N THR A 12 -31.65 2.32 -3.59
CA THR A 12 -30.52 3.23 -3.81
C THR A 12 -30.17 3.92 -2.49
N ARG A 13 -29.05 3.53 -1.87
CA ARG A 13 -28.46 4.30 -0.76
C ARG A 13 -28.02 5.66 -1.29
N ARG A 14 -28.73 6.72 -0.90
CA ARG A 14 -28.28 8.11 -1.06
C ARG A 14 -27.01 8.29 -0.22
N ASN A 15 -25.93 8.66 -0.90
CA ASN A 15 -24.62 8.86 -0.30
C ASN A 15 -24.54 10.32 0.19
N ASP A 16 -25.00 10.57 1.42
CA ASP A 16 -24.84 11.87 2.09
C ASP A 16 -23.37 12.03 2.52
N LYS A 17 -22.54 12.50 1.57
CA LYS A 17 -21.10 12.69 1.75
C LYS A 17 -20.82 13.87 2.69
N LYS A 18 -20.32 13.57 3.89
CA LYS A 18 -19.70 14.57 4.77
C LYS A 18 -18.38 15.08 4.14
N PRO A 19 -18.11 16.40 4.16
CA PRO A 19 -16.84 16.92 3.67
C PRO A 19 -15.70 16.47 4.60
N SER A 20 -14.64 15.92 3.99
CA SER A 20 -13.40 15.55 4.67
C SER A 20 -12.76 16.78 5.32
N ALA A 21 -12.61 16.73 6.65
CA ALA A 21 -11.95 17.76 7.45
C ALA A 21 -10.45 17.49 7.50
N VAL A 22 -9.75 17.74 6.39
CA VAL A 22 -8.29 17.82 6.36
C VAL A 22 -7.89 19.14 5.73
N ALA A 23 -6.96 19.84 6.37
CA ALA A 23 -6.56 21.20 6.00
C ALA A 23 -6.25 21.30 4.49
N ARG A 24 -6.93 22.23 3.81
CA ARG A 24 -6.56 22.65 2.46
C ARG A 24 -5.19 23.32 2.54
N ILE A 25 -4.12 22.55 2.36
CA ILE A 25 -2.75 23.08 2.28
C ILE A 25 -2.73 24.11 1.13
N LYS A 26 -2.34 25.36 1.42
CA LYS A 26 -2.22 26.43 0.42
C LYS A 26 -1.29 25.96 -0.70
N GLN A 27 -1.82 25.85 -1.92
CA GLN A 27 -1.08 25.38 -3.10
C GLN A 27 -0.06 26.43 -3.53
N ASN A 28 1.19 26.30 -3.09
CA ASN A 28 2.30 26.91 -3.81
C ASN A 28 2.61 26.01 -5.02
N ARG A 29 2.33 26.47 -6.24
CA ARG A 29 2.57 25.68 -7.46
C ARG A 29 4.05 25.76 -7.86
N ALA A 30 4.87 24.92 -7.25
CA ALA A 30 6.29 24.80 -7.57
C ALA A 30 6.54 24.40 -9.04
N PHE A 31 5.66 23.57 -9.61
CA PHE A 31 5.78 23.06 -10.98
C PHE A 31 4.54 23.40 -11.81
N ARG A 32 4.77 23.88 -13.05
CA ARG A 32 3.70 24.22 -14.00
C ARG A 32 3.39 23.08 -14.96
N THR A 33 4.38 22.24 -15.27
CA THR A 33 4.24 21.12 -16.21
C THR A 33 4.51 19.78 -15.54
N TYR A 34 3.94 18.72 -16.11
CA TYR A 34 4.16 17.35 -15.67
C TYR A 34 5.65 16.97 -15.72
N ASP A 35 6.35 17.34 -16.79
CA ASP A 35 7.75 16.97 -16.98
C ASP A 35 8.68 17.61 -15.92
N GLN A 36 8.40 18.87 -15.51
CA GLN A 36 9.13 19.52 -14.42
C GLN A 36 8.95 18.77 -13.09
N ALA A 37 7.71 18.41 -12.77
CA ALA A 37 7.39 17.69 -11.54
C ALA A 37 8.00 16.28 -11.53
N MET A 38 7.99 15.59 -12.67
CA MET A 38 8.61 14.28 -12.79
C MET A 38 10.13 14.33 -12.66
N LYS A 39 10.77 15.34 -13.27
CA LYS A 39 12.22 15.56 -13.11
C LYS A 39 12.58 15.72 -11.63
N TYR A 40 11.85 16.56 -10.89
CA TYR A 40 12.05 16.74 -9.45
C TYR A 40 11.93 15.42 -8.67
N LEU A 41 10.89 14.64 -8.96
CA LEU A 41 10.67 13.34 -8.31
C LEU A 41 11.81 12.35 -8.60
N PHE A 42 12.30 12.29 -9.84
CA PHE A 42 13.37 11.37 -10.22
C PHE A 42 14.77 11.79 -9.75
N GLU A 43 14.96 13.04 -9.32
CA GLU A 43 16.19 13.48 -8.67
C GLU A 43 16.30 13.00 -7.21
N ARG A 44 15.22 12.44 -6.65
CA ARG A 44 15.23 11.89 -5.28
C ARG A 44 15.94 10.55 -5.25
N THR A 45 16.49 10.19 -4.10
CA THR A 45 17.18 8.91 -3.91
C THR A 45 16.20 7.76 -4.20
N ASP A 46 16.47 7.03 -5.27
CA ASP A 46 15.71 5.87 -5.71
C ASP A 46 16.52 4.58 -5.48
N TYR A 47 16.28 3.95 -4.34
CA TYR A 47 16.92 2.68 -3.98
C TYR A 47 16.48 1.52 -4.87
N GLU A 48 15.33 1.60 -5.54
CA GLU A 48 14.88 0.55 -6.47
C GLU A 48 15.79 0.46 -7.71
N ARG A 49 16.50 1.55 -8.05
CA ARG A 49 17.47 1.62 -9.16
C ARG A 49 18.91 1.37 -8.74
N GLN A 50 19.20 1.25 -7.46
CA GLN A 50 20.57 1.09 -6.95
C GLN A 50 20.92 -0.38 -6.76
N GLN A 51 22.08 -0.80 -7.27
CA GLN A 51 22.54 -2.19 -7.19
C GLN A 51 23.04 -2.60 -5.80
N ARG A 52 23.41 -1.63 -4.94
CA ARG A 52 23.99 -1.86 -3.61
C ARG A 52 23.33 -0.95 -2.58
N VAL A 53 22.21 -1.40 -2.05
CA VAL A 53 21.50 -0.75 -0.95
C VAL A 53 21.74 -1.58 0.32
N ARG A 54 21.70 -0.98 1.51
CA ARG A 54 21.70 -1.73 2.79
C ARG A 54 20.29 -1.66 3.36
N TYR A 55 19.69 -2.79 3.73
CA TYR A 55 18.38 -2.81 4.36
C TYR A 55 18.53 -2.66 5.88
N ASN A 56 18.71 -1.42 6.31
CA ASN A 56 18.87 -1.03 7.71
C ASN A 56 18.04 0.23 8.01
N SER A 57 17.95 0.59 9.29
CA SER A 57 17.20 1.78 9.74
C SER A 57 17.74 3.09 9.18
N ASP A 58 19.01 3.15 8.81
CA ASP A 58 19.60 4.37 8.23
C ASP A 58 19.08 4.62 6.81
N THR A 59 18.79 3.54 6.08
CA THR A 59 18.34 3.58 4.69
C THR A 59 16.81 3.53 4.61
N PHE A 60 16.18 2.66 5.41
CA PHE A 60 14.74 2.45 5.51
C PHE A 60 14.26 2.92 6.89
N ASP A 61 13.88 4.19 6.96
CA ASP A 61 13.45 4.85 8.19
C ASP A 61 11.94 5.08 8.19
N LEU A 62 11.21 4.30 8.99
CA LEU A 62 9.79 4.56 9.23
C LEU A 62 9.55 5.92 9.88
N GLY A 63 10.48 6.41 10.70
CA GLY A 63 10.39 7.73 11.31
C GLY A 63 10.39 8.85 10.25
N ARG A 64 11.24 8.75 9.22
CA ARG A 64 11.23 9.69 8.08
C ARG A 64 9.91 9.66 7.34
N MET A 65 9.39 8.45 7.07
CA MET A 65 8.08 8.29 6.45
C MET A 65 6.95 8.89 7.31
N GLU A 66 6.97 8.66 8.63
CA GLU A 66 6.01 9.22 9.58
C GLU A 66 6.06 10.75 9.61
N ARG A 67 7.26 11.35 9.66
CA ARG A 67 7.45 12.81 9.61
C ARG A 67 6.92 13.42 8.31
N LEU A 68 7.16 12.77 7.17
CA LEU A 68 6.63 13.19 5.87
C LEU A 68 5.09 13.18 5.87
N LEU A 69 4.49 12.09 6.36
CA LEU A 69 3.03 11.96 6.42
C LEU A 69 2.39 12.92 7.41
N ASP A 70 3.04 13.17 8.55
CA ASP A 70 2.56 14.11 9.56
C ASP A 70 2.49 15.53 9.00
N GLY A 71 3.53 15.96 8.29
CA GLY A 71 3.56 17.24 7.58
C GLY A 71 2.52 17.38 6.45
N LEU A 72 1.77 16.32 6.14
CA LEU A 72 0.72 16.27 5.12
C LEU A 72 -0.66 15.88 5.69
N GLY A 73 -0.81 15.91 7.02
CA GLY A 73 -2.08 15.67 7.69
C GLY A 73 -2.43 14.18 7.85
N ASN A 74 -1.43 13.30 7.84
CA ASN A 74 -1.56 11.87 8.12
C ASN A 74 -2.64 11.13 7.27
N PRO A 75 -2.61 11.23 5.92
CA PRO A 75 -3.66 10.67 5.06
C PRO A 75 -3.86 9.16 5.25
N HIS A 76 -2.78 8.42 5.51
CA HIS A 76 -2.78 6.98 5.77
C HIS A 76 -3.65 6.55 6.97
N LYS A 77 -3.87 7.43 7.96
CA LYS A 77 -4.69 7.14 9.14
C LYS A 77 -6.20 7.20 8.85
N HIS A 78 -6.58 7.72 7.68
CA HIS A 78 -7.97 7.88 7.25
C HIS A 78 -8.40 6.85 6.21
N LEU A 79 -7.57 5.84 5.94
CA LEU A 79 -7.81 4.81 4.94
C LEU A 79 -8.06 3.46 5.62
N ALA A 80 -9.06 2.72 5.14
CA ALA A 80 -9.13 1.29 5.39
C ALA A 80 -8.15 0.59 4.45
N VAL A 81 -7.21 -0.19 4.98
CA VAL A 81 -6.11 -0.76 4.19
C VAL A 81 -6.10 -2.28 4.25
N ALA A 82 -5.91 -2.94 3.11
CA ALA A 82 -5.41 -4.31 3.04
C ALA A 82 -3.93 -4.28 2.65
N HIS A 83 -3.06 -4.81 3.49
CA HIS A 83 -1.61 -4.70 3.32
C HIS A 83 -1.01 -6.03 2.87
N ILE A 84 -0.36 -6.03 1.70
CA ILE A 84 0.11 -7.24 1.03
C ILE A 84 1.63 -7.27 1.01
N ALA A 85 2.22 -8.27 1.68
CA ALA A 85 3.65 -8.53 1.69
C ALA A 85 3.97 -9.96 1.19
N GLY A 86 5.23 -10.24 0.91
CA GLY A 86 5.67 -11.53 0.35
C GLY A 86 6.87 -11.40 -0.59
N THR A 87 7.37 -12.52 -1.10
CA THR A 87 8.42 -12.51 -2.13
C THR A 87 7.81 -12.52 -3.52
N LYS A 88 6.96 -13.51 -3.83
CA LYS A 88 6.30 -13.65 -5.14
C LYS A 88 4.79 -13.58 -5.01
N GLY A 89 4.12 -13.09 -6.05
CA GLY A 89 2.66 -13.01 -6.12
C GLY A 89 2.00 -11.85 -5.38
N LYS A 90 2.77 -10.91 -4.79
CA LYS A 90 2.25 -9.70 -4.13
C LYS A 90 1.36 -8.86 -5.06
N GLY A 91 1.94 -8.28 -6.12
CA GLY A 91 1.20 -7.49 -7.11
C GLY A 91 0.03 -8.23 -7.75
N SER A 92 0.18 -9.54 -8.05
CA SER A 92 -0.93 -10.36 -8.56
C SER A 92 -2.08 -10.46 -7.55
N THR A 93 -1.78 -10.77 -6.28
CA THR A 93 -2.76 -10.87 -5.21
C THR A 93 -3.43 -9.52 -4.94
N ALA A 94 -2.65 -8.44 -4.88
CA ALA A 94 -3.14 -7.09 -4.69
C ALA A 94 -4.10 -6.67 -5.83
N THR A 95 -3.72 -6.96 -7.08
CA THR A 95 -4.54 -6.67 -8.26
C THR A 95 -5.83 -7.50 -8.26
N MET A 96 -5.75 -8.81 -7.98
CA MET A 96 -6.91 -9.69 -7.91
C MET A 96 -7.89 -9.23 -6.82
N LEU A 97 -7.39 -8.91 -5.63
CA LEU A 97 -8.21 -8.39 -4.53
C LEU A 97 -8.88 -7.07 -4.89
N ALA A 98 -8.12 -6.14 -5.50
CA ALA A 98 -8.69 -4.87 -5.95
C ALA A 98 -9.82 -5.10 -6.95
N ARG A 99 -9.61 -5.95 -7.96
CA ARG A 99 -10.65 -6.30 -8.95
C ARG A 99 -11.88 -6.92 -8.32
N MET A 100 -11.71 -7.89 -7.42
CA MET A 100 -12.84 -8.54 -6.75
C MET A 100 -13.68 -7.53 -5.95
N LEU A 101 -13.05 -6.59 -5.25
CA LEU A 101 -13.76 -5.56 -4.50
C LEU A 101 -14.43 -4.53 -5.42
N GLU A 102 -13.75 -4.11 -6.50
CA GLU A 102 -14.33 -3.23 -7.52
C GLU A 102 -15.61 -3.83 -8.14
N GLU A 103 -15.59 -5.11 -8.51
CA GLU A 103 -16.76 -5.82 -9.07
C GLU A 103 -17.91 -5.97 -8.05
N ASN A 104 -17.62 -5.82 -6.76
CA ASN A 104 -18.63 -5.77 -5.69
C ASN A 104 -19.11 -4.33 -5.40
N GLY A 105 -18.74 -3.35 -6.22
CA GLY A 105 -19.23 -1.98 -6.15
C GLY A 105 -18.48 -1.07 -5.17
N TYR A 106 -17.35 -1.51 -4.63
CA TYR A 106 -16.50 -0.68 -3.78
C TYR A 106 -15.62 0.26 -4.62
N CYS A 107 -15.31 1.45 -4.10
CA CYS A 107 -14.26 2.31 -4.60
C CYS A 107 -12.92 1.84 -4.03
N VAL A 108 -12.00 1.37 -4.87
CA VAL A 108 -10.78 0.72 -4.43
C VAL A 108 -9.56 1.45 -4.96
N GLY A 109 -8.64 1.77 -4.06
CA GLY A 109 -7.29 2.21 -4.39
C GLY A 109 -6.35 1.02 -4.46
N LEU A 110 -5.46 0.98 -5.44
CA LEU A 110 -4.42 -0.04 -5.57
C LEU A 110 -3.05 0.65 -5.70
N TYR A 111 -2.15 0.34 -4.78
CA TYR A 111 -0.75 0.78 -4.78
C TYR A 111 0.18 -0.41 -4.97
N THR A 112 0.95 -0.42 -6.06
CA THR A 112 1.85 -1.53 -6.45
C THR A 112 3.22 -1.03 -6.85
N SER A 113 4.22 -1.91 -6.81
CA SER A 113 5.59 -1.62 -7.23
C SER A 113 6.38 -2.89 -7.57
N PRO A 114 7.36 -2.84 -8.50
CA PRO A 114 7.65 -1.72 -9.39
C PRO A 114 6.60 -1.58 -10.51
N HIS A 115 6.72 -0.53 -11.33
CA HIS A 115 5.94 -0.42 -12.56
C HIS A 115 6.64 -1.16 -13.71
N VAL A 116 5.89 -1.52 -14.75
CA VAL A 116 6.42 -2.19 -15.95
C VAL A 116 6.69 -1.18 -17.07
N VAL A 117 5.69 -0.39 -17.46
CA VAL A 117 5.81 0.55 -18.59
C VAL A 117 5.74 2.00 -18.14
N SER A 118 4.83 2.30 -17.20
CA SER A 118 4.52 3.65 -16.76
C SER A 118 4.46 3.74 -15.24
N LEU A 119 5.09 4.77 -14.67
CA LEU A 119 5.01 5.04 -13.23
C LEU A 119 3.57 5.19 -12.73
N HIS A 120 2.65 5.58 -13.63
CA HIS A 120 1.22 5.72 -13.32
C HIS A 120 0.56 4.38 -12.93
N GLU A 121 1.13 3.25 -13.33
CA GLU A 121 0.66 1.91 -12.94
C GLU A 121 0.68 1.72 -11.42
N ARG A 122 1.57 2.45 -10.72
CA ARG A 122 1.72 2.31 -9.27
C ARG A 122 0.54 2.85 -8.48
N ILE A 123 -0.25 3.78 -9.02
CA ILE A 123 -1.37 4.41 -8.31
C ILE A 123 -2.62 4.29 -9.16
N VAL A 124 -3.53 3.41 -8.76
CA VAL A 124 -4.75 3.06 -9.50
C VAL A 124 -5.96 3.24 -8.59
N VAL A 125 -7.06 3.78 -9.13
CA VAL A 125 -8.37 3.78 -8.46
C VAL A 125 -9.43 3.26 -9.42
N ASN A 126 -10.19 2.24 -9.00
CA ASN A 126 -11.17 1.54 -9.83
C ASN A 126 -10.62 1.17 -11.20
N SER A 127 -9.44 0.54 -11.19
CA SER A 127 -8.70 0.13 -12.39
C SER A 127 -8.39 1.22 -13.41
N ARG A 128 -8.40 2.47 -12.98
CA ARG A 128 -7.92 3.62 -13.75
C ARG A 128 -6.65 4.15 -13.11
N MET A 129 -5.57 4.15 -13.88
CA MET A 129 -4.31 4.76 -13.47
C MET A 129 -4.52 6.25 -13.18
N ILE A 130 -3.76 6.77 -12.21
CA ILE A 130 -3.70 8.21 -11.94
C ILE A 130 -3.42 9.00 -13.22
N THR A 131 -3.98 10.20 -13.36
CA THR A 131 -3.74 11.04 -14.55
C THR A 131 -2.46 11.87 -14.39
N LYS A 132 -1.87 12.36 -15.50
CA LYS A 132 -0.73 13.32 -15.44
C LYS A 132 -1.07 14.57 -14.65
N LYS A 133 -2.32 15.04 -14.77
CA LYS A 133 -2.81 16.21 -14.03
C LYS A 133 -2.84 15.96 -12.53
N ASP A 134 -3.36 14.81 -12.11
CA ASP A 134 -3.42 14.44 -10.69
C ASP A 134 -2.02 14.19 -10.13
N MET A 135 -1.15 13.51 -10.87
CA MET A 135 0.25 13.30 -10.49
C MET A 135 0.98 14.64 -10.28
N LEU A 136 0.87 15.58 -11.22
CA LEU A 136 1.41 16.94 -11.08
C LEU A 136 0.85 17.66 -9.86
N GLY A 137 -0.45 17.51 -9.59
CA GLY A 137 -1.12 18.08 -8.42
C GLY A 137 -0.56 17.55 -7.11
N LEU A 138 -0.35 16.23 -7.03
CA LEU A 138 0.21 15.56 -5.85
C LEU A 138 1.67 15.94 -5.61
N ILE A 139 2.51 15.97 -6.66
CA ILE A 139 3.92 16.38 -6.53
C ILE A 139 4.01 17.82 -6.00
N ASN A 140 3.18 18.73 -6.52
CA ASN A 140 3.09 20.09 -5.97
C ASN A 140 2.62 20.13 -4.52
N ARG A 141 1.69 19.25 -4.14
CA ARG A 141 1.14 19.17 -2.78
C ARG A 141 2.19 18.70 -1.76
N VAL A 142 3.05 17.76 -2.14
CA VAL A 142 4.12 17.24 -1.25
C VAL A 142 5.38 18.11 -1.24
N HIS A 143 5.61 18.90 -2.30
CA HIS A 143 6.84 19.66 -2.52
C HIS A 143 7.29 20.47 -1.29
N ALA A 144 6.42 21.29 -0.70
CA ALA A 144 6.83 22.15 0.42
C ALA A 144 7.29 21.35 1.65
N THR A 145 6.63 20.23 1.95
CA THR A 145 6.99 19.33 3.05
C THR A 145 8.32 18.63 2.76
N VAL A 146 8.49 18.12 1.53
CA VAL A 146 9.74 17.47 1.09
C VAL A 146 10.93 18.45 1.16
N GLU A 147 10.77 19.67 0.63
CA GLU A 147 11.81 20.70 0.67
C GLU A 147 12.19 21.11 2.09
N LYS A 148 11.21 21.16 3.01
CA LYS A 148 11.49 21.40 4.42
C LYS A 148 12.38 20.29 5.00
N MET A 149 12.00 19.03 4.79
CA MET A 149 12.76 17.89 5.30
C MET A 149 14.17 17.80 4.70
N ILE A 150 14.35 18.17 3.43
CA ILE A 150 15.68 18.26 2.80
C ILE A 150 16.57 19.27 3.53
N LYS A 151 16.04 20.45 3.87
CA LYS A 151 16.78 21.48 4.62
C LYS A 151 17.14 21.02 6.02
N ASP A 152 16.30 20.19 6.62
CA ASP A 152 16.51 19.58 7.94
C ASP A 152 17.41 18.31 7.86
N ALA A 153 18.08 18.06 6.73
CA ALA A 153 18.94 16.90 6.46
C ALA A 153 18.23 15.52 6.57
N ASP A 154 16.92 15.48 6.35
CA ASP A 154 16.06 14.30 6.44
C ASP A 154 15.33 14.03 5.11
N ALA A 155 16.06 14.11 4.00
CA ALA A 155 15.51 14.07 2.64
C ALA A 155 14.71 12.76 2.37
N PRO A 156 13.41 12.84 2.05
CA PRO A 156 12.63 11.66 1.68
C PRO A 156 13.10 11.03 0.36
N THR A 157 13.02 9.71 0.32
CA THR A 157 13.32 8.88 -0.85
C THR A 157 12.21 8.95 -1.89
N PHE A 158 12.51 8.51 -3.12
CA PHE A 158 11.53 8.36 -4.18
C PHE A 158 10.33 7.50 -3.74
N PHE A 159 10.59 6.37 -3.07
CA PHE A 159 9.55 5.43 -2.66
C PHE A 159 8.66 5.98 -1.53
N GLU A 160 9.23 6.72 -0.57
CA GLU A 160 8.46 7.40 0.49
C GLU A 160 7.53 8.48 -0.09
N ILE A 161 8.02 9.25 -1.07
CA ILE A 161 7.22 10.27 -1.75
C ILE A 161 6.11 9.62 -2.58
N MET A 162 6.41 8.57 -3.36
CA MET A 162 5.41 7.82 -4.12
C MET A 162 4.31 7.22 -3.23
N THR A 163 4.71 6.61 -2.11
CA THR A 163 3.79 6.01 -1.12
C THR A 163 2.88 7.09 -0.51
N THR A 164 3.46 8.24 -0.15
CA THR A 164 2.72 9.38 0.36
C THR A 164 1.70 9.91 -0.66
N MET A 165 2.10 10.05 -1.93
CA MET A 165 1.20 10.47 -3.00
C MET A 165 0.05 9.49 -3.22
N ALA A 166 0.31 8.17 -3.12
CA ALA A 166 -0.74 7.16 -3.21
C ALA A 166 -1.78 7.33 -2.09
N PHE A 167 -1.36 7.51 -0.85
CA PHE A 167 -2.28 7.73 0.27
C PHE A 167 -3.09 9.03 0.13
N LEU A 168 -2.45 10.12 -0.31
CA LEU A 168 -3.16 11.37 -0.60
C LEU A 168 -4.19 11.18 -1.71
N TYR A 169 -3.83 10.48 -2.79
CA TYR A 169 -4.74 10.23 -3.90
C TYR A 169 -5.94 9.38 -3.47
N PHE A 170 -5.71 8.31 -2.72
CA PHE A 170 -6.78 7.44 -2.21
C PHE A 170 -7.74 8.19 -1.27
N MET A 171 -7.20 9.05 -0.41
CA MET A 171 -8.01 9.92 0.44
C MET A 171 -8.84 10.92 -0.38
N ASP A 172 -8.22 11.58 -1.36
CA ASP A 172 -8.90 12.56 -2.24
C ASP A 172 -10.01 11.88 -3.07
N ARG A 173 -9.80 10.62 -3.46
CA ARG A 173 -10.79 9.81 -4.19
C ARG A 173 -11.83 9.13 -3.29
N GLN A 174 -11.70 9.26 -1.96
CA GLN A 174 -12.58 8.65 -0.98
C GLN A 174 -12.76 7.14 -1.22
N VAL A 175 -11.64 6.42 -1.37
CA VAL A 175 -11.69 4.96 -1.55
C VAL A 175 -12.27 4.30 -0.30
N ASP A 176 -13.09 3.28 -0.49
CA ASP A 176 -13.62 2.44 0.58
C ASP A 176 -12.54 1.51 1.13
N MET A 177 -11.61 1.06 0.27
CA MET A 177 -10.46 0.27 0.68
C MET A 177 -9.24 0.58 -0.20
N ALA A 178 -8.07 0.71 0.42
CA ALA A 178 -6.78 0.80 -0.26
C ALA A 178 -6.03 -0.54 -0.15
N ILE A 179 -5.70 -1.14 -1.28
CA ILE A 179 -4.86 -2.33 -1.37
C ILE A 179 -3.43 -1.87 -1.58
N VAL A 180 -2.57 -2.14 -0.60
CA VAL A 180 -1.21 -1.60 -0.53
C VAL A 180 -0.23 -2.75 -0.59
N GLU A 181 0.59 -2.81 -1.63
CA GLU A 181 1.70 -3.75 -1.74
C GLU A 181 2.97 -3.17 -1.10
N THR A 182 3.68 -3.98 -0.30
CA THR A 182 5.02 -3.63 0.19
C THR A 182 6.03 -3.59 -0.96
N GLY A 183 6.92 -2.59 -0.97
CA GLY A 183 8.02 -2.53 -1.93
C GLY A 183 9.10 -3.58 -1.63
N LEU A 184 9.73 -3.49 -0.46
CA LEU A 184 10.83 -4.36 -0.05
C LEU A 184 10.74 -4.77 1.43
N GLY A 185 10.95 -6.07 1.67
CA GLY A 185 10.89 -6.63 3.02
C GLY A 185 9.47 -6.57 3.55
N GLY A 186 9.26 -5.76 4.59
CA GLY A 186 7.96 -5.48 5.19
C GLY A 186 8.09 -4.63 6.44
N ARG A 187 8.91 -5.07 7.41
CA ARG A 187 9.10 -4.40 8.70
C ARG A 187 9.49 -2.93 8.59
N LEU A 188 10.43 -2.59 7.72
CA LEU A 188 10.92 -1.22 7.52
C LEU A 188 10.43 -0.61 6.20
N ASP A 189 9.50 -1.27 5.50
CA ASP A 189 8.96 -0.75 4.25
C ASP A 189 8.14 0.52 4.50
N SER A 190 8.28 1.54 3.64
CA SER A 190 7.56 2.81 3.81
C SER A 190 6.03 2.66 3.86
N THR A 191 5.49 1.56 3.33
CA THR A 191 4.06 1.25 3.46
C THR A 191 3.65 0.78 4.85
N ASN A 192 4.57 0.32 5.71
CA ASN A 192 4.28 -0.25 7.04
C ASN A 192 3.87 0.76 8.12
N VAL A 193 3.67 2.02 7.74
CA VAL A 193 3.04 3.08 8.55
C VAL A 193 1.52 2.92 8.67
N VAL A 194 0.90 2.05 7.87
CA VAL A 194 -0.56 1.82 7.91
C VAL A 194 -1.00 0.97 9.12
N ASN A 195 -2.26 1.13 9.54
CA ASN A 195 -2.96 0.19 10.40
C ASN A 195 -4.02 -0.55 9.57
N PRO A 196 -3.69 -1.73 9.00
CA PRO A 196 -4.56 -2.39 8.05
C PRO A 196 -5.70 -3.13 8.74
N ALA A 197 -6.80 -3.32 8.00
CA ALA A 197 -7.91 -4.18 8.39
C ALA A 197 -7.57 -5.68 8.20
N VAL A 198 -6.65 -5.99 7.27
CA VAL A 198 -6.17 -7.35 7.01
C VAL A 198 -4.77 -7.30 6.41
N VAL A 199 -3.95 -8.29 6.76
CA VAL A 199 -2.61 -8.49 6.20
C VAL A 199 -2.59 -9.75 5.35
N GLY A 200 -2.16 -9.64 4.10
CA GLY A 200 -1.89 -10.78 3.22
C GLY A 200 -0.39 -11.04 3.14
N ILE A 201 0.04 -12.27 3.43
CA ILE A 201 1.43 -12.71 3.23
C ILE A 201 1.46 -13.75 2.11
N THR A 202 1.91 -13.36 0.92
CA THR A 202 2.09 -14.27 -0.21
C THR A 202 3.33 -15.16 -0.03
N SER A 203 3.67 -15.96 -1.04
CA SER A 203 4.78 -16.90 -0.93
C SER A 203 6.11 -16.19 -0.65
N ILE A 204 6.87 -16.75 0.28
CA ILE A 204 8.19 -16.30 0.71
C ILE A 204 9.21 -17.29 0.16
N SER A 205 10.15 -16.76 -0.61
CA SER A 205 11.29 -17.47 -1.15
C SER A 205 12.57 -16.68 -0.90
N LEU A 206 13.71 -17.32 -1.11
CA LEU A 206 15.01 -16.65 -1.14
C LEU A 206 15.00 -15.58 -2.24
N ASP A 207 15.10 -14.33 -1.83
CA ASP A 207 15.17 -13.14 -2.69
C ASP A 207 15.75 -12.00 -1.86
N HIS A 208 16.47 -11.08 -2.48
CA HIS A 208 17.16 -9.98 -1.80
C HIS A 208 17.97 -10.43 -0.57
N GLN A 209 18.68 -11.56 -0.65
CA GLN A 209 19.38 -12.16 0.50
C GLN A 209 20.41 -11.21 1.14
N ASN A 210 21.05 -10.38 0.32
CA ASN A 210 21.98 -9.33 0.78
C ASN A 210 21.31 -8.27 1.69
N LEU A 211 19.99 -8.20 1.69
CA LEU A 211 19.18 -7.20 2.39
C LEU A 211 18.37 -7.84 3.54
N LEU A 212 17.70 -8.96 3.26
CA LEU A 212 16.71 -9.57 4.16
C LEU A 212 17.26 -10.80 4.91
N GLY A 213 18.55 -11.12 4.69
CA GLY A 213 19.27 -12.25 5.26
C GLY A 213 19.30 -13.47 4.35
N ASN A 214 20.12 -14.45 4.75
CA ASN A 214 20.55 -15.53 3.87
C ASN A 214 19.64 -16.76 3.89
N ASP A 215 18.60 -16.78 4.72
CA ASP A 215 17.71 -17.93 4.88
C ASP A 215 16.22 -17.54 4.86
N LEU A 216 15.36 -18.53 4.67
CA LEU A 216 13.90 -18.31 4.59
C LEU A 216 13.31 -17.77 5.90
N ALA A 217 13.88 -18.11 7.05
CA ALA A 217 13.38 -17.66 8.34
C ALA A 217 13.70 -16.19 8.59
N SER A 218 14.87 -15.70 8.19
CA SER A 218 15.24 -14.29 8.27
C SER A 218 14.37 -13.44 7.35
N ILE A 219 14.14 -13.89 6.11
CA ILE A 219 13.26 -13.22 5.15
C ILE A 219 11.81 -13.20 5.68
N ALA A 220 11.34 -14.31 6.24
CA ALA A 220 10.01 -14.39 6.86
C ALA A 220 9.87 -13.44 8.06
N LYS A 221 10.93 -13.26 8.85
CA LYS A 221 10.93 -12.32 9.98
C LYS A 221 10.75 -10.88 9.48
N GLU A 222 11.46 -10.47 8.43
CA GLU A 222 11.30 -9.14 7.86
C GLU A 222 9.89 -8.93 7.26
N LYS A 223 9.39 -9.91 6.51
CA LYS A 223 8.07 -9.82 5.87
C LYS A 223 6.92 -9.86 6.86
N SER A 224 7.02 -10.66 7.92
CA SER A 224 6.01 -10.68 8.99
C SER A 224 5.97 -9.38 9.81
N GLY A 225 6.93 -8.48 9.65
CA GLY A 225 6.95 -7.16 10.28
C GLY A 225 5.78 -6.24 9.93
N VAL A 226 4.96 -6.59 8.91
CA VAL A 226 3.72 -5.87 8.60
C VAL A 226 2.53 -6.29 9.45
N MET A 227 2.64 -7.40 10.21
CA MET A 227 1.57 -7.84 11.11
C MET A 227 1.37 -6.83 12.23
N LYS A 228 0.11 -6.48 12.51
CA LYS A 228 -0.26 -5.55 13.59
C LYS A 228 -1.12 -6.27 14.62
N ALA A 229 -1.12 -5.75 15.85
CA ALA A 229 -1.81 -6.37 16.97
C ALA A 229 -3.30 -6.57 16.69
N GLY A 230 -3.80 -7.80 16.87
CA GLY A 230 -5.21 -8.16 16.64
C GLY A 230 -5.68 -8.16 15.19
N VAL A 231 -4.85 -7.77 14.22
CA VAL A 231 -5.23 -7.69 12.81
C VAL A 231 -5.16 -9.08 12.16
N PRO A 232 -6.21 -9.54 11.44
CA PRO A 232 -6.19 -10.84 10.81
C PRO A 232 -5.12 -10.94 9.71
N VAL A 233 -4.47 -12.10 9.66
CA VAL A 233 -3.41 -12.44 8.72
C VAL A 233 -3.85 -13.63 7.88
N VAL A 234 -3.75 -13.49 6.56
CA VAL A 234 -4.00 -14.56 5.59
C VAL A 234 -2.72 -14.88 4.84
N THR A 235 -2.38 -16.17 4.73
CA THR A 235 -1.22 -16.62 3.96
C THR A 235 -1.53 -17.90 3.17
N VAL A 236 -0.61 -18.28 2.30
CA VAL A 236 -0.62 -19.57 1.60
C VAL A 236 0.19 -20.62 2.37
N GLN A 237 0.01 -21.91 2.07
CA GLN A 237 0.88 -22.94 2.62
C GLN A 237 2.32 -22.72 2.14
N GLN A 238 3.27 -22.71 3.08
CA GLN A 238 4.69 -22.46 2.81
C GLN A 238 5.57 -23.53 3.47
N GLU A 239 6.89 -23.43 3.26
CA GLU A 239 7.87 -24.30 3.91
C GLU A 239 7.84 -24.15 5.45
N ALA A 240 8.20 -25.24 6.15
CA ALA A 240 8.13 -25.30 7.61
C ALA A 240 8.89 -24.17 8.33
N PRO A 241 10.10 -23.74 7.91
CA PRO A 241 10.79 -22.62 8.55
C PRO A 241 10.01 -21.30 8.44
N VAL A 242 9.42 -21.01 7.28
CA VAL A 242 8.60 -19.82 7.06
C VAL A 242 7.35 -19.89 7.93
N MET A 243 6.61 -21.00 7.85
CA MET A 243 5.37 -21.18 8.61
C MET A 243 5.58 -21.05 10.11
N ARG A 244 6.72 -21.53 10.64
CA ARG A 244 7.08 -21.38 12.05
C ARG A 244 7.26 -19.92 12.44
N VAL A 245 7.93 -19.12 11.61
CA VAL A 245 8.13 -17.69 11.87
C VAL A 245 6.81 -16.92 11.78
N LEU A 246 6.01 -17.15 10.73
CA LEU A 246 4.74 -16.46 10.54
C LEU A 246 3.77 -16.74 11.70
N ARG A 247 3.61 -18.01 12.11
CA ARG A 247 2.74 -18.38 13.24
C ARG A 247 3.23 -17.79 14.56
N ARG A 248 4.54 -17.84 14.81
CA ARG A 248 5.12 -17.26 16.03
C ARG A 248 4.83 -15.76 16.11
N HIS A 249 5.05 -15.04 15.01
CA HIS A 249 4.82 -13.59 14.99
C HIS A 249 3.33 -13.25 15.09
N ALA A 250 2.46 -13.96 14.38
CA ALA A 250 1.01 -13.79 14.51
C ALA A 250 0.54 -14.03 15.96
N SER A 251 1.06 -15.06 16.63
CA SER A 251 0.79 -15.31 18.05
C SER A 251 1.28 -14.17 18.95
N GLN A 252 2.47 -13.61 18.71
CA GLN A 252 2.97 -12.45 19.46
C GLN A 252 2.11 -11.20 19.28
N MET A 253 1.51 -11.04 18.10
CA MET A 253 0.59 -9.95 17.80
C MET A 253 -0.86 -10.24 18.21
N ASN A 254 -1.16 -11.41 18.78
CA ASN A 254 -2.54 -11.87 18.99
C ASN A 254 -3.40 -11.75 17.72
N ALA A 255 -2.79 -11.97 16.56
CA ALA A 255 -3.41 -11.84 15.25
C ALA A 255 -4.08 -13.17 14.84
N PRO A 256 -5.37 -13.17 14.46
CA PRO A 256 -5.99 -14.33 13.82
C PRO A 256 -5.19 -14.73 12.58
N PHE A 257 -4.84 -16.01 12.46
CA PHE A 257 -3.95 -16.49 11.42
C PHE A 257 -4.61 -17.62 10.63
N SER A 258 -4.77 -17.42 9.31
CA SER A 258 -5.43 -18.38 8.43
C SER A 258 -4.56 -18.71 7.22
N VAL A 259 -4.55 -19.99 6.85
CA VAL A 259 -3.84 -20.53 5.69
C VAL A 259 -4.85 -20.94 4.62
N THR A 260 -4.75 -20.35 3.43
CA THR A 260 -5.60 -20.70 2.28
C THR A 260 -5.38 -22.16 1.86
N GLY A 261 -6.46 -22.86 1.51
CA GLY A 261 -6.42 -24.28 1.16
C GLY A 261 -6.33 -25.23 2.36
N ARG A 262 -6.36 -24.68 3.58
CA ARG A 262 -6.43 -25.46 4.83
C ARG A 262 -7.51 -24.93 5.76
N ASP A 263 -7.40 -23.67 6.14
CA ASP A 263 -8.33 -23.00 7.06
C ASP A 263 -9.41 -22.23 6.30
N ILE A 264 -9.07 -21.76 5.10
CA ILE A 264 -9.99 -21.12 4.16
C ILE A 264 -10.07 -22.01 2.93
N ASP A 265 -11.20 -22.71 2.80
CA ASP A 265 -11.50 -23.48 1.60
C ASP A 265 -12.16 -22.57 0.55
N PHE A 266 -11.76 -22.75 -0.70
CA PHE A 266 -12.34 -22.02 -1.82
C PHE A 266 -12.73 -23.02 -2.90
N SER A 267 -13.97 -23.51 -2.81
CA SER A 267 -14.57 -24.31 -3.86
C SER A 267 -15.26 -23.39 -4.88
N TYR A 268 -14.77 -23.36 -6.12
CA TYR A 268 -15.60 -22.91 -7.25
C TYR A 268 -16.69 -23.96 -7.44
N ARG A 269 -17.88 -23.73 -6.86
CA ARG A 269 -19.10 -24.42 -7.30
C ARG A 269 -19.66 -23.61 -8.47
N PHE A 270 -19.34 -24.07 -9.68
CA PHE A 270 -20.12 -23.71 -10.86
C PHE A 270 -21.44 -24.48 -10.85
#